data_AF-A0A5B8YJI0-F1
#
_entry.id   AF-A0A5B8YJI0-F1
#
_cell.length_a   1.000
_cell.length_b   1.000
_cell.length_c   1.000
_cell.angle_alpha   90.00
_cell.angle_beta   90.00
_cell.angle_gamma   90.00
#
_symmetry.space_group_name_H-M   'P 1'
#
loop_
_entity.id
_entity.type
_entity.pdbx_description
1 polymer ?
#
loop_
_entity_poly.entity_id
_entity_poly.type
_entity_poly.pdbx_seq_one_letter_code
_entity_poly.pdbx_strand_id
1 'polypeptide(L)'
;MITDNLPAAGRPTTDNSQLTTDLIYFDGNHQKETTLKYFEMLLPLAHNESVFIFDDIHWSKGMEEAWEEIKSHQRVRVTIDSFFWGIVFFRQEQEKEHFIIRL
;
A
#
# COMPACT_ATOMS: atom_id res chain seq x y z
N MET A 1 5.94 -10.78 3.09
CA MET A 1 5.32 -12.05 2.68
C MET A 1 3.86 -11.78 2.31
N ILE A 2 3.57 -11.48 1.04
CA ILE A 2 2.25 -11.82 0.50
C ILE A 2 2.22 -13.34 0.49
N THR A 3 1.78 -13.94 1.60
CA THR A 3 1.41 -15.36 1.57
C THR A 3 0.30 -15.48 0.55
N ASP A 4 0.32 -16.50 -0.30
CA ASP A 4 -0.76 -16.90 -1.23
C ASP A 4 -2.09 -17.25 -0.53
N ASN A 5 -2.34 -16.73 0.67
CA ASN A 5 -3.62 -16.74 1.34
C ASN A 5 -4.52 -15.69 0.68
N LEU A 6 -5.01 -16.01 -0.52
CA LEU A 6 -6.40 -15.71 -0.82
C LEU A 6 -7.25 -16.17 0.38
N PRO A 7 -8.24 -15.39 0.83
CA PRO A 7 -9.10 -15.82 1.93
C PRO A 7 -9.68 -17.20 1.61
N ALA A 8 -9.27 -18.20 2.40
CA ALA A 8 -9.84 -19.52 2.35
C ALA A 8 -11.35 -19.39 2.57
N ALA A 9 -12.12 -20.00 1.68
CA ALA A 9 -13.57 -20.07 1.76
C ALA A 9 -13.99 -20.56 3.17
N GLY A 10 -14.70 -19.72 3.93
CA GLY A 10 -15.28 -20.19 5.19
C GLY A 10 -15.61 -19.13 6.24
N ARG A 11 -16.53 -18.20 5.95
CA ARG A 11 -17.54 -17.75 6.93
C ARG A 11 -18.84 -17.45 6.18
N PRO A 12 -19.96 -18.15 6.44
CA PRO A 12 -21.25 -17.74 5.93
C PRO A 12 -21.75 -16.62 6.84
N THR A 13 -21.43 -15.38 6.48
CA THR A 13 -22.10 -14.21 7.05
C THR A 13 -22.80 -13.50 5.91
N THR A 14 -24.12 -13.53 5.95
CA THR A 14 -24.99 -12.66 5.17
C THR A 14 -24.74 -11.22 5.59
N ASP A 15 -23.66 -10.63 5.09
CA ASP A 15 -23.41 -9.20 5.14
C ASP A 15 -22.87 -8.78 3.77
N ASN A 16 -23.52 -7.80 3.16
CA ASN A 16 -23.09 -7.17 1.91
C ASN A 16 -21.90 -6.21 2.15
N SER A 17 -21.20 -6.33 3.28
CA SER A 17 -20.01 -5.56 3.61
C SER A 17 -18.90 -5.88 2.60
N GLN A 18 -18.47 -4.88 1.83
CA GLN A 18 -17.27 -5.01 1.03
C GLN A 18 -16.09 -5.32 1.95
N LEU A 19 -15.28 -6.33 1.58
CA LEU A 19 -14.07 -6.69 2.31
C LEU A 19 -13.11 -5.50 2.29
N THR A 20 -12.79 -4.97 3.47
CA THR A 20 -11.81 -3.89 3.64
C THR A 20 -10.71 -4.34 4.60
N THR A 21 -9.54 -3.70 4.53
CA THR A 21 -8.35 -4.09 5.31
C THR A 21 -7.71 -2.90 5.99
N ASP A 22 -7.38 -3.02 7.27
CA ASP A 22 -6.71 -1.94 8.02
C ASP A 22 -5.22 -1.81 7.67
N LEU A 23 -4.56 -2.91 7.33
CA LEU A 23 -3.12 -2.93 7.05
C LEU A 23 -2.78 -3.92 5.94
N ILE A 24 -1.95 -3.50 4.99
CA ILE A 24 -1.33 -4.37 3.98
C ILE A 24 0.18 -4.13 3.94
N TYR A 25 0.95 -5.21 4.00
CA TYR A 25 2.41 -5.17 3.91
C TYR A 25 2.90 -5.82 2.60
N PHE A 26 3.57 -5.03 1.76
CA PHE A 26 4.10 -5.41 0.46
C PHE A 26 5.58 -5.77 0.60
N ASP A 27 5.83 -7.06 0.82
CA ASP A 27 7.17 -7.67 0.83
C ASP A 27 7.10 -8.87 -0.13
N GLY A 28 7.21 -8.53 -1.41
CA GLY A 28 7.11 -9.42 -2.56
C GLY A 28 8.11 -8.98 -3.63
N ASN A 29 7.92 -9.35 -4.89
CA ASN A 29 8.90 -9.04 -5.94
C ASN A 29 9.16 -7.51 -6.07
N HIS A 30 10.36 -7.06 -5.68
CA HIS A 30 10.83 -5.66 -5.69
C HIS A 30 11.13 -5.14 -7.10
N GLN A 31 10.22 -5.42 -8.04
CA GLN A 31 10.19 -4.89 -9.39
C GLN A 31 9.02 -3.92 -9.52
N LYS A 32 9.24 -2.86 -10.29
CA LYS A 32 8.30 -1.75 -10.47
C LYS A 32 6.89 -2.23 -10.85
N GLU A 33 6.80 -2.98 -11.93
CA GLU A 33 5.54 -3.38 -12.55
C GLU A 33 4.74 -4.32 -11.63
N THR A 34 5.43 -5.20 -10.91
CA THR A 34 4.77 -6.14 -9.99
C THR A 34 4.25 -5.41 -8.75
N THR A 35 5.06 -4.48 -8.20
CA THR A 35 4.68 -3.65 -7.05
C THR A 35 3.45 -2.81 -7.37
N LEU A 36 3.45 -2.10 -8.52
CA LEU A 36 2.32 -1.27 -8.95
C LEU A 36 1.09 -2.13 -9.24
N LYS A 37 1.26 -3.31 -9.86
CA LYS A 37 0.16 -4.25 -10.08
C LYS A 37 -0.49 -4.68 -8.77
N TYR A 38 0.29 -5.02 -7.75
CA TYR A 38 -0.27 -5.40 -6.44
C TYR A 38 -0.92 -4.22 -5.74
N PHE A 39 -0.31 -3.04 -5.81
CA PHE A 39 -0.90 -1.82 -5.28
C PHE A 39 -2.30 -1.58 -5.87
N GLU A 40 -2.44 -1.56 -7.20
CA GLU A 40 -3.74 -1.35 -7.86
C GLU A 40 -4.76 -2.45 -7.56
N MET A 41 -4.30 -3.71 -7.49
CA MET A 41 -5.18 -4.84 -7.18
C MET A 41 -5.75 -4.77 -5.75
N LEU A 42 -4.97 -4.28 -4.79
CA LEU A 42 -5.33 -4.25 -3.37
C LEU A 42 -5.92 -2.90 -2.94
N LEU A 43 -5.69 -1.84 -3.72
CA LEU A 43 -6.21 -0.50 -3.45
C LEU A 43 -7.74 -0.47 -3.22
N PRO A 44 -8.60 -1.24 -3.91
CA PRO A 44 -10.03 -1.31 -3.60
C PRO A 44 -10.37 -1.76 -2.18
N LEU A 45 -9.47 -2.49 -1.50
CA LEU A 45 -9.67 -2.95 -0.12
C LEU A 45 -9.31 -1.86 0.92
N ALA A 46 -8.63 -0.79 0.49
CA ALA A 46 -8.29 0.32 1.37
C ALA A 46 -9.53 1.16 1.71
N HIS A 47 -9.66 1.52 2.98
CA HIS A 47 -10.60 2.48 3.54
C HIS A 47 -9.84 3.68 4.13
N ASN A 48 -10.56 4.63 4.74
CA ASN A 48 -9.98 5.92 5.19
C ASN A 48 -8.84 5.75 6.20
N GLU A 49 -8.89 4.69 7.02
CA GLU A 49 -7.91 4.43 8.07
C GLU A 49 -6.93 3.30 7.71
N SER A 50 -6.95 2.83 6.45
CA SER A 50 -6.01 1.82 5.99
C SER A 50 -4.58 2.36 5.94
N VAL A 51 -3.63 1.46 6.16
CA VAL A 51 -2.19 1.72 6.00
C VAL A 51 -1.61 0.68 5.05
N PHE A 52 -0.91 1.14 4.01
CA PHE A 52 -0.10 0.28 3.14
C PHE A 52 1.37 0.52 3.44
N ILE A 53 2.15 -0.55 3.57
CA ILE A 53 3.59 -0.48 3.84
C ILE A 53 4.33 -1.23 2.74
N PHE A 54 5.26 -0.54 2.07
CA PHE A 54 6.10 -1.09 1.02
C PHE A 54 7.52 -1.30 1.54
N ASP A 55 8.03 -2.51 1.37
CA ASP A 55 9.41 -2.87 1.69
C ASP A 55 10.35 -2.46 0.56
N ASP A 56 11.58 -2.06 0.93
CA ASP A 56 12.68 -1.84 0.00
C ASP A 56 12.42 -0.78 -1.09
N ILE A 57 11.79 0.33 -0.72
CA ILE A 57 11.40 1.41 -1.65
C ILE A 57 12.58 2.08 -2.39
N HIS A 58 13.79 2.02 -1.84
CA HIS A 58 15.02 2.53 -2.47
C HIS A 58 15.96 1.44 -3.01
N TRP A 59 15.50 0.19 -3.08
CA TRP A 59 16.35 -0.94 -3.48
C TRP A 59 16.89 -0.83 -4.91
N SER A 60 16.10 -0.28 -5.82
CA SER A 60 16.47 -0.15 -7.23
C SER A 60 15.81 1.07 -7.86
N LYS A 61 16.32 1.49 -9.03
CA LYS A 61 15.68 2.54 -9.83
C LYS A 61 14.20 2.25 -10.11
N GLY A 62 13.84 0.98 -10.35
CA GLY A 62 12.45 0.60 -10.58
C GLY A 62 11.58 0.79 -9.34
N MET A 63 12.10 0.52 -8.14
CA MET A 63 11.38 0.76 -6.89
C MET A 63 11.24 2.25 -6.58
N GLU A 64 12.27 3.07 -6.87
CA GLU A 64 12.16 4.53 -6.78
C GLU A 64 11.03 5.05 -7.68
N GLU A 65 10.98 4.57 -8.93
CA GLU A 65 9.91 4.95 -9.86
C GLU A 65 8.53 4.45 -9.39
N ALA A 66 8.43 3.23 -8.86
CA ALA A 66 7.19 2.72 -8.27
C ALA A 66 6.74 3.58 -7.09
N TRP A 67 7.68 4.00 -6.24
CA TRP A 67 7.40 4.82 -5.08
C TRP A 67 6.86 6.21 -5.46
N GLU A 68 7.47 6.86 -6.46
CA GLU A 68 6.94 8.12 -7.01
C GLU A 68 5.53 7.96 -7.58
N GLU A 69 5.26 6.86 -8.31
CA GLU A 69 3.94 6.59 -8.85
C GLU A 69 2.89 6.36 -7.74
N ILE A 70 3.23 5.56 -6.71
CA ILE A 70 2.36 5.33 -5.54
C ILE A 70 2.06 6.66 -4.81
N LYS A 71 3.08 7.49 -4.53
CA LYS A 71 2.90 8.81 -3.92
C LYS A 71 1.96 9.69 -4.75
N SER A 72 2.11 9.68 -6.07
CA SER A 72 1.30 10.49 -6.98
C SER A 72 -0.18 10.08 -7.05
N HIS A 73 -0.51 8.84 -6.67
CA HIS A 73 -1.87 8.29 -6.78
C HIS A 73 -2.93 9.14 -6.04
N GLN A 74 -4.10 9.34 -6.66
CA GLN A 74 -5.13 10.28 -6.16
C GLN A 74 -5.73 9.88 -4.80
N ARG A 75 -5.81 8.57 -4.53
CA ARG A 75 -6.28 8.04 -3.24
C ARG A 75 -5.25 8.17 -2.12
N VAL A 76 -3.97 8.31 -2.45
CA VAL A 76 -2.89 8.44 -1.48
C VAL A 76 -2.88 9.88 -0.96
N ARG A 77 -2.95 10.03 0.36
CA ARG A 77 -2.98 11.32 1.04
C ARG A 77 -1.65 11.63 1.71
N VAL A 78 -1.23 10.78 2.62
CA VAL A 78 0.05 10.96 3.31
C VAL A 78 0.98 9.80 2.99
N THR A 79 2.24 10.11 2.71
CA THR A 79 3.28 9.07 2.74
C THR A 79 4.42 9.43 3.67
N ILE A 80 5.04 8.40 4.24
CA ILE A 80 6.27 8.52 5.03
C ILE A 80 7.30 7.61 4.38
N ASP A 81 8.38 8.22 3.95
CA ASP A 81 9.59 7.56 3.53
C ASP A 81 10.52 7.44 4.74
N SER A 82 10.82 6.21 5.14
CA SER A 82 11.71 5.88 6.26
C SER A 82 13.01 5.23 5.80
N PHE A 83 13.41 5.45 4.54
CA PHE A 83 14.48 4.79 3.82
C PHE A 83 14.22 3.31 3.50
N PHE A 84 13.95 2.47 4.50
CA PHE A 84 13.64 1.05 4.25
C PHE A 84 12.18 0.82 3.86
N TRP A 85 11.27 1.58 4.47
CA TRP A 85 9.83 1.45 4.23
C TRP A 85 9.21 2.72 3.69
N GLY A 86 8.31 2.53 2.72
CA GLY A 86 7.32 3.53 2.33
C GLY A 86 5.98 3.22 3.00
N ILE A 87 5.51 4.12 3.87
CA ILE A 87 4.23 3.99 4.56
C ILE A 87 3.23 4.92 3.88
N VAL A 88 2.02 4.43 3.60
CA VAL A 88 1.00 5.11 2.80
C VAL A 88 -0.32 5.14 3.57
N PHE A 89 -0.93 6.32 3.65
CA PHE A 89 -2.20 6.59 4.32
C PHE A 89 -3.23 7.18 3.33
N PHE A 90 -4.50 6.86 3.55
CA PHE A 90 -5.62 7.23 2.67
C PHE A 90 -6.62 8.25 3.27
N ARG A 91 -6.36 8.72 4.50
CA ARG A 91 -7.25 9.59 5.28
C ARG A 91 -7.55 10.91 4.57
N GLN A 92 -8.80 11.11 4.16
CA GLN A 92 -9.22 12.26 3.34
C GLN A 92 -9.19 13.60 4.07
N GLU A 93 -9.25 13.59 5.40
CA GLU A 93 -9.20 14.78 6.25
C GLU A 93 -7.81 15.42 6.33
N GLN A 94 -6.77 14.77 5.81
CA GLN A 94 -5.40 15.29 5.77
C GLN A 94 -5.07 15.82 4.39
N GLU A 95 -4.26 16.89 4.33
CA GLU A 95 -3.69 17.38 3.07
C GLU A 95 -2.77 16.35 2.40
N LYS A 96 -2.55 16.51 1.09
CA LYS A 96 -1.64 15.60 0.38
C LYS A 96 -0.20 15.98 0.71
N GLU A 97 0.47 15.14 1.49
CA GLU A 97 1.82 15.42 2.01
C GLU A 97 2.72 14.18 1.93
N HIS A 98 4.01 14.39 1.66
CA HIS A 98 5.01 13.33 1.55
C HIS A 98 6.20 13.67 2.43
N PHE A 99 6.39 12.91 3.51
CA PHE A 99 7.45 13.13 4.49
C PHE A 99 8.62 12.19 4.25
N ILE A 100 9.82 12.65 4.55
CA ILE A 100 11.04 11.83 4.58
C ILE A 100 11.63 11.95 5.97
N ILE A 101 11.78 10.82 6.67
CA ILE A 101 12.47 10.78 7.96
C ILE A 101 13.97 10.83 7.70
N ARG A 102 14.61 11.89 8.18
CA ARG A 102 16.07 12.01 8.19
C ARG A 102 16.56 11.65 9.59
N LEU A 103 17.32 10.56 9.70
CA LEU A 103 18.05 10.19 10.91
C LEU A 103 19.42 10.87 10.94
#